data_AF-A0A4S1X968-F1
#
_entry.id   AF-A0A4S1X968-F1
#
_cell.length_a   1.000
_cell.length_b   1.000
_cell.length_c   1.000
_cell.angle_alpha   90.00
_cell.angle_beta   90.00
_cell.angle_gamma   90.00
#
_symmetry.space_group_name_H-M   'P 1'
#
loop_
_entity.id
_entity.type
_entity.pdbx_description
1 polymer ?
#
loop_
_entity_poly.entity_id
_entity_poly.type
_entity_poly.pdbx_seq_one_letter_code
_entity_poly.pdbx_strand_id
1 'polypeptide(L)'
;MTALVVAEASALLSLILASAAPEDRLFEAPLPSGVFPSTETRVRGLYAEMPIGNVTMNDDLEQLENACSARGKKVVVEGNELRWSGTYQLYRSAKFIAEFRTVPTATSDAATCTARITLRREVKVLKATADNLESSGWSFKAPPCNRRSFVNRCTNEVVAGVEARCINMGDGFVGSTACYSIQKDLSRGLIVSGSNYTDDGSGPDEAWSFNQVMPNALIDPVVFRVPLAALPQV
;
A
#
# COMPACT_ATOMS: atom_id res chain seq x y z
N MET A 1 20.34 44.89 -69.82
CA MET A 1 19.36 44.28 -68.91
C MET A 1 20.06 44.10 -67.57
N THR A 2 19.87 45.03 -66.62
CA THR A 2 19.00 44.84 -65.42
C THR A 2 19.44 43.64 -64.58
N ALA A 3 19.70 43.69 -63.27
CA ALA A 3 19.51 44.71 -62.24
C ALA A 3 20.35 44.38 -60.98
N LEU A 4 20.54 45.42 -60.16
CA LEU A 4 20.75 45.43 -58.69
C LEU A 4 20.01 44.30 -57.94
N VAL A 5 20.63 43.69 -56.90
CA VAL A 5 20.03 43.27 -55.58
C VAL A 5 21.22 42.89 -54.66
N VAL A 6 21.69 43.77 -53.76
CA VAL A 6 21.36 43.91 -52.32
C VAL A 6 21.95 42.80 -51.43
N ALA A 7 22.78 43.24 -50.48
CA ALA A 7 23.27 42.50 -49.34
C ALA A 7 22.14 42.27 -48.32
N GLU A 8 21.99 41.05 -47.81
CA GLU A 8 21.28 40.82 -46.56
C GLU A 8 22.03 39.78 -45.70
N ALA A 9 22.33 40.23 -44.48
CA ALA A 9 22.74 39.41 -43.37
C ALA A 9 21.63 38.42 -43.00
N SER A 10 22.00 37.19 -42.67
CA SER A 10 21.14 36.32 -41.89
C SER A 10 22.00 35.50 -40.94
N ALA A 11 22.06 35.98 -39.71
CA ALA A 11 22.48 35.22 -38.56
C ALA A 11 21.55 34.01 -38.39
N LEU A 12 22.07 32.81 -38.62
CA LEU A 12 21.42 31.58 -38.18
C LEU A 12 22.11 31.12 -36.91
N LEU A 13 21.67 31.72 -35.81
CA LEU A 13 21.78 31.20 -34.46
C LEU A 13 21.02 29.87 -34.45
N SER A 14 21.74 28.74 -34.53
CA SER A 14 21.15 27.43 -34.30
C SER A 14 20.74 27.33 -32.83
N LEU A 15 19.50 27.74 -32.55
CA LEU A 15 18.82 27.48 -31.30
C LEU A 15 18.69 25.95 -31.18
N ILE A 16 19.56 25.35 -30.38
CA ILE A 16 19.36 24.00 -29.86
C ILE A 16 18.15 24.09 -28.94
N LEU A 17 16.95 23.88 -29.49
CA LEU A 17 15.82 23.41 -28.70
C LEU A 17 16.15 21.98 -28.29
N ALA A 18 16.88 21.85 -27.19
CA ALA A 18 16.71 20.70 -26.33
C ALA A 18 15.25 20.75 -25.88
N SER A 19 14.37 20.02 -26.57
CA SER A 19 13.09 19.66 -26.00
C SER A 19 13.44 18.88 -24.74
N ALA A 20 13.41 19.56 -23.59
CA ALA A 20 13.30 18.88 -22.32
C ALA A 20 12.08 17.97 -22.48
N ALA A 21 12.35 16.66 -22.63
CA ALA A 21 11.34 15.66 -22.33
C ALA A 21 10.73 16.09 -20.98
N PRO A 22 9.41 16.03 -20.80
CA PRO A 22 8.82 16.32 -19.50
C PRO A 22 9.63 15.52 -18.49
N GLU A 23 10.30 16.21 -17.56
CA GLU A 23 10.92 15.50 -16.44
C GLU A 23 9.80 14.67 -15.86
N ASP A 24 9.89 13.35 -16.03
CA ASP A 24 9.06 12.39 -15.32
C ASP A 24 9.17 12.82 -13.86
N ARG A 25 8.16 13.55 -13.38
CA ARG A 25 8.15 14.05 -12.01
C ARG A 25 8.14 12.80 -11.17
N LEU A 26 9.31 12.45 -10.64
CA LEU A 26 9.48 11.26 -9.84
C LEU A 26 8.51 11.38 -8.67
N PHE A 27 7.68 10.36 -8.52
CA PHE A 27 6.70 10.32 -7.46
C PHE A 27 7.40 10.46 -6.10
N GLU A 28 7.11 11.53 -5.36
CA GLU A 28 7.59 11.70 -3.99
C GLU A 28 6.67 10.90 -3.07
N ALA A 29 7.24 9.91 -2.39
CA ALA A 29 6.50 9.12 -1.42
C ALA A 29 6.03 10.04 -0.28
N PRO A 30 4.73 10.00 0.09
CA PRO A 30 4.23 10.82 1.18
C PRO A 30 4.90 10.39 2.49
N LEU A 31 5.09 11.35 3.39
CA LEU A 31 5.57 11.05 4.74
C LEU A 31 4.42 10.48 5.58
N PRO A 32 4.72 9.52 6.48
CA PRO A 32 3.74 9.08 7.47
C PRO A 32 3.30 10.25 8.35
N SER A 33 2.06 10.19 8.84
CA SER A 33 1.52 11.23 9.73
C SER A 33 2.41 11.45 10.97
N GLY A 34 2.75 12.70 11.26
CA GLY A 34 3.62 13.07 12.37
C GLY A 34 5.12 12.96 12.08
N VAL A 35 5.51 12.53 10.88
CA VAL A 35 6.92 12.52 10.43
C VAL A 35 7.20 13.77 9.61
N PHE A 36 8.27 14.48 9.96
CA PHE A 36 8.70 15.69 9.27
C PHE A 36 9.85 15.40 8.30
N PRO A 37 9.91 16.11 7.15
CA PRO A 37 10.94 15.87 6.15
C PRO A 37 12.33 16.16 6.71
N SER A 38 13.32 15.39 6.26
CA SER A 38 14.73 15.68 6.55
C SER A 38 15.33 16.62 5.52
N THR A 39 16.50 17.18 5.83
CA THR A 39 17.29 17.96 4.87
C THR A 39 18.18 17.09 3.98
N GLU A 40 18.10 15.77 4.11
CA GLU A 40 18.95 14.83 3.38
C GLU A 40 18.39 14.55 1.99
N THR A 41 19.29 14.16 1.08
CA THR A 41 18.90 13.76 -0.28
C THR A 41 17.99 12.54 -0.23
N ARG A 42 16.83 12.65 -0.89
CA ARG A 42 15.89 11.54 -1.04
C ARG A 42 16.51 10.38 -1.80
N VAL A 43 16.10 9.17 -1.43
CA VAL A 43 16.58 7.92 -2.04
C VAL A 43 15.51 7.33 -2.94
N ARG A 44 15.90 6.72 -4.06
CA ARG A 44 14.97 5.96 -4.89
C ARG A 44 14.58 4.64 -4.19
N GLY A 45 13.31 4.29 -4.26
CA GLY A 45 12.77 3.11 -3.61
C GLY A 45 11.39 2.71 -4.12
N LEU A 46 10.80 1.74 -3.43
CA LEU A 46 9.41 1.32 -3.58
C LEU A 46 8.57 1.99 -2.49
N TYR A 47 7.45 2.59 -2.87
CA TYR A 47 6.37 2.98 -2.00
C TYR A 47 5.12 2.15 -2.31
N ALA A 48 4.41 1.68 -1.30
CA ALA A 48 3.08 1.08 -1.47
C ALA A 48 2.14 1.45 -0.32
N GLU A 49 0.85 1.58 -0.60
CA GLU A 49 -0.16 1.96 0.39
C GLU A 49 -1.49 1.21 0.21
N MET A 50 -2.04 0.73 1.32
CA MET A 50 -3.39 0.14 1.39
C MET A 50 -4.18 0.69 2.57
N PRO A 51 -5.51 0.81 2.45
CA PRO A 51 -6.38 1.10 3.59
C PRO A 51 -6.44 -0.11 4.53
N ILE A 52 -6.62 0.16 5.82
CA ILE A 52 -6.84 -0.87 6.85
C ILE A 52 -8.17 -0.57 7.53
N GLY A 53 -9.09 -1.53 7.48
CA GLY A 53 -10.21 -1.62 8.39
C GLY A 53 -9.91 -2.57 9.54
N ASN A 54 -10.59 -2.41 10.68
CA ASN A 54 -10.56 -3.42 11.73
C ASN A 54 -11.88 -4.22 11.74
N VAL A 55 -11.87 -5.38 11.08
CA VAL A 55 -13.02 -6.30 11.03
C VAL A 55 -13.20 -7.03 12.37
N THR A 56 -12.11 -7.34 13.07
CA THR A 56 -12.17 -8.03 14.37
C THR A 56 -12.87 -7.22 15.47
N MET A 57 -12.88 -5.90 15.35
CA MET A 57 -13.61 -5.00 16.25
C MET A 57 -15.14 -5.16 16.13
N ASN A 58 -15.65 -5.70 15.02
CA ASN A 58 -17.08 -5.87 14.81
C ASN A 58 -17.66 -6.83 15.87
N ASP A 59 -16.97 -7.94 16.12
CA ASP A 59 -17.40 -8.97 17.08
C ASP A 59 -17.39 -8.42 18.51
N ASP A 60 -16.40 -7.61 18.87
CA ASP A 60 -16.30 -6.97 20.19
C ASP A 60 -17.43 -5.95 20.42
N LEU A 61 -17.75 -5.16 19.38
CA LEU A 61 -18.86 -4.20 19.44
C LEU A 61 -20.21 -4.90 19.48
N GLU A 62 -20.40 -5.96 18.73
CA GLU A 62 -21.62 -6.78 18.76
C GLU A 62 -21.83 -7.42 20.14
N GLN A 63 -20.76 -7.94 20.75
CA GLN A 63 -20.81 -8.47 22.11
C GLN A 63 -21.21 -7.39 23.13
N LEU A 64 -20.67 -6.18 23.01
CA LEU A 64 -21.05 -5.05 23.85
C LEU A 64 -22.53 -4.66 23.66
N GLU A 65 -22.99 -4.59 22.41
CA GLU A 65 -24.38 -4.29 22.06
C GLU A 65 -25.36 -5.30 22.67
N ASN A 66 -25.03 -6.59 22.59
CA ASN A 66 -25.82 -7.65 23.20
C ASN A 66 -25.88 -7.51 24.74
N ALA A 67 -24.73 -7.27 25.39
CA ALA A 67 -24.66 -7.11 26.85
C ALA A 67 -25.38 -5.86 27.37
N CYS A 68 -25.40 -4.78 26.60
CA CYS A 68 -26.10 -3.54 26.94
C CYS A 68 -27.60 -3.62 26.65
N SER A 69 -27.98 -4.23 25.54
CA SER A 69 -29.39 -4.46 25.19
C SER A 69 -30.10 -5.35 26.20
N ALA A 70 -29.41 -6.38 26.72
CA ALA A 70 -29.91 -7.21 27.82
C ALA A 70 -30.22 -6.42 29.11
N ARG A 71 -29.64 -5.22 29.27
CA ARG A 71 -29.89 -4.29 30.38
C ARG A 71 -30.79 -3.11 29.97
N GLY A 72 -31.39 -3.15 28.78
CA GLY A 72 -32.23 -2.08 28.25
C GLY A 72 -31.48 -0.78 27.93
N LYS A 73 -30.15 -0.83 27.75
CA LYS A 73 -29.31 0.34 27.42
C LYS A 73 -28.83 0.26 25.98
N LYS A 74 -28.76 1.42 25.31
CA LYS A 74 -28.10 1.56 24.01
C LYS A 74 -26.60 1.74 24.20
N VAL A 75 -25.82 1.21 23.27
CA VAL A 75 -24.37 1.46 23.21
C VAL A 75 -24.10 2.81 22.58
N VAL A 76 -23.12 3.53 23.13
CA VAL A 76 -22.54 4.72 22.52
C VAL A 76 -21.15 4.38 22.01
N VAL A 77 -20.92 4.59 20.71
CA VAL A 77 -19.61 4.37 20.09
C VAL A 77 -18.99 5.72 19.73
N GLU A 78 -17.97 6.11 20.47
CA GLU A 78 -17.15 7.28 20.19
C GLU A 78 -16.09 6.96 19.13
N GLY A 79 -15.90 7.84 18.14
CA GLY A 79 -14.88 7.66 17.10
C GLY A 79 -15.25 6.63 16.01
N ASN A 80 -16.55 6.33 15.82
CA ASN A 80 -17.00 5.32 14.85
C ASN A 80 -16.58 5.61 13.41
N GLU A 81 -16.38 6.87 13.05
CA GLU A 81 -15.82 7.31 11.76
C GLU A 81 -14.40 6.78 11.51
N LEU A 82 -13.63 6.46 12.56
CA LEU A 82 -12.25 5.99 12.47
C LEU A 82 -12.13 4.49 12.13
N ARG A 83 -13.25 3.76 12.15
CA ARG A 83 -13.31 2.29 11.96
C ARG A 83 -12.64 1.80 10.67
N TRP A 84 -12.71 2.62 9.61
CA TRP A 84 -12.16 2.32 8.28
C TRP A 84 -11.09 3.33 7.85
N SER A 85 -10.53 4.08 8.81
CA SER A 85 -9.54 5.13 8.55
C SER A 85 -8.09 4.67 8.76
N GLY A 86 -7.87 3.36 8.94
CA GLY A 86 -6.53 2.82 9.06
C GLY A 86 -5.78 2.84 7.73
N THR A 87 -4.45 2.81 7.81
CA THR A 87 -3.57 2.80 6.65
C THR A 87 -2.35 1.92 6.91
N TYR A 88 -1.89 1.25 5.85
CA TYR A 88 -0.59 0.60 5.80
C TYR A 88 0.25 1.31 4.75
N GLN A 89 1.43 1.80 5.12
CA GLN A 89 2.41 2.33 4.19
C GLN A 89 3.70 1.50 4.26
N LEU A 90 4.16 1.03 3.10
CA LEU A 90 5.40 0.29 2.91
C LEU A 90 6.41 1.17 2.16
N TYR A 91 7.56 1.38 2.77
CA TYR A 91 8.71 2.05 2.16
C TYR A 91 9.85 1.06 2.06
N ARG A 92 10.43 0.90 0.88
CA ARG A 92 11.58 0.00 0.67
C ARG A 92 12.65 0.71 -0.14
N SER A 93 13.87 0.71 0.37
CA SER A 93 15.07 1.06 -0.37
C SER A 93 15.94 -0.19 -0.61
N ALA A 94 17.09 -0.02 -1.25
CA ALA A 94 18.07 -1.09 -1.36
C ALA A 94 18.66 -1.54 -0.01
N LYS A 95 18.52 -0.73 1.06
CA LYS A 95 19.15 -0.98 2.36
C LYS A 95 18.15 -1.28 3.48
N PHE A 96 16.95 -0.72 3.41
CA PHE A 96 15.98 -0.76 4.50
C PHE A 96 14.55 -0.98 4.00
N ILE A 97 13.74 -1.53 4.89
CA ILE A 97 12.29 -1.64 4.79
C ILE A 97 11.72 -0.87 5.97
N ALA A 98 10.73 -0.01 5.75
CA ALA A 98 9.97 0.61 6.80
C ALA A 98 8.47 0.37 6.55
N GLU A 99 7.80 -0.15 7.56
CA GLU A 99 6.36 -0.41 7.57
C GLU A 99 5.73 0.52 8.59
N PHE A 100 4.78 1.35 8.15
CA PHE A 100 3.99 2.21 9.02
C PHE A 100 2.55 1.73 8.97
N ARG A 101 1.98 1.40 10.13
CA ARG A 101 0.59 0.99 10.26
C ARG A 101 -0.13 1.96 11.17
N THR A 102 -1.22 2.50 10.70
CA THR A 102 -2.21 3.20 11.52
C THR A 102 -3.41 2.26 11.61
N VAL A 103 -3.64 1.67 12.77
CA VAL A 103 -4.61 0.59 12.98
C VAL A 103 -5.75 1.11 13.86
N PRO A 104 -7.01 1.00 13.41
CA PRO A 104 -8.16 1.28 14.27
C PRO A 104 -8.20 0.28 15.43
N THR A 105 -8.36 0.77 16.65
CA THR A 105 -8.49 -0.05 17.87
C THR A 105 -9.68 0.39 18.68
N ALA A 106 -10.47 -0.55 19.21
CA ALA A 106 -11.54 -0.25 20.15
C ALA A 106 -11.15 -0.61 21.58
N THR A 107 -11.63 0.20 22.51
CA THR A 107 -11.76 -0.15 23.92
C THR A 107 -13.23 -0.06 24.30
N SER A 108 -13.77 -1.10 24.92
CA SER A 108 -15.17 -1.15 25.38
C SER A 108 -15.27 -1.11 26.89
N ASP A 109 -16.33 -0.48 27.39
CA ASP A 109 -16.73 -0.47 28.79
C ASP A 109 -18.20 -0.91 28.88
N ALA A 110 -18.37 -2.15 29.36
CA ALA A 110 -19.69 -2.72 29.56
C ALA A 110 -20.46 -2.05 30.70
N ALA A 111 -19.81 -1.49 31.73
CA ALA A 111 -20.52 -0.85 32.84
C ALA A 111 -21.25 0.41 32.37
N THR A 112 -20.59 1.22 31.55
CA THR A 112 -21.12 2.47 30.98
C THR A 112 -21.85 2.27 29.65
N CYS A 113 -21.72 1.12 29.00
CA CYS A 113 -22.22 0.87 27.64
C CYS A 113 -21.59 1.79 26.60
N THR A 114 -20.29 2.04 26.72
CA THR A 114 -19.54 2.89 25.79
C THR A 114 -18.42 2.10 25.14
N ALA A 115 -18.20 2.30 23.84
CA ALA A 115 -16.98 1.92 23.16
C ALA A 115 -16.29 3.17 22.62
N ARG A 116 -14.96 3.16 22.62
CA ARG A 116 -14.15 4.23 22.02
C ARG A 116 -13.20 3.62 21.01
N ILE A 117 -13.25 4.15 19.80
CA ILE A 117 -12.36 3.78 18.71
C ILE A 117 -11.29 4.87 18.59
N THR A 118 -10.05 4.45 18.49
CA THR A 118 -8.84 5.30 18.36
C THR A 118 -7.92 4.73 17.29
N LEU A 119 -6.91 5.48 16.87
CA LEU A 119 -5.91 5.04 15.90
C LEU A 119 -4.58 4.79 16.60
N ARG A 120 -4.17 3.52 16.63
CA ARG A 120 -2.87 3.12 17.14
C ARG A 120 -1.86 3.07 16.01
N ARG A 121 -0.69 3.66 16.23
CA ARG A 121 0.42 3.64 15.27
C ARG A 121 1.44 2.58 15.61
N GLU A 122 1.90 1.87 14.59
CA GLU A 122 2.99 0.90 14.66
C GLU A 122 4.00 1.20 13.57
N VAL A 123 5.28 1.09 13.91
CA VAL A 123 6.38 1.27 12.96
C VAL A 123 7.33 0.10 13.04
N LYS A 124 7.75 -0.43 11.91
CA LYS A 124 8.78 -1.47 11.88
C LYS A 124 9.81 -1.09 10.85
N VAL A 125 11.05 -0.91 11.29
CA VAL A 125 12.19 -0.64 10.39
C VAL A 125 13.16 -1.81 10.44
N LEU A 126 13.44 -2.39 9.27
CA LEU A 126 14.31 -3.54 9.10
C LEU A 126 15.38 -3.27 8.03
N LYS A 127 16.48 -4.01 8.09
CA LYS A 127 17.42 -4.08 6.95
C LYS A 127 16.78 -4.86 5.80
N ALA A 128 17.04 -4.46 4.55
CA ALA A 128 16.52 -5.12 3.35
C ALA A 128 17.29 -6.41 2.98
N THR A 129 17.30 -7.40 3.89
CA THR A 129 17.78 -8.76 3.60
C THR A 129 16.65 -9.61 2.99
N ALA A 130 16.99 -10.72 2.32
CA ALA A 130 16.00 -11.66 1.79
C ALA A 130 15.03 -12.12 2.89
N ASP A 131 15.55 -12.60 4.02
CA ASP A 131 14.74 -13.06 5.15
C ASP A 131 13.82 -11.97 5.70
N ASN A 132 14.29 -10.72 5.79
CA ASN A 132 13.48 -9.62 6.29
C ASN A 132 12.37 -9.22 5.31
N LEU A 133 12.62 -9.32 4.01
CA LEU A 133 11.62 -9.10 2.96
C LEU A 133 10.55 -10.19 2.95
N GLU A 134 10.91 -11.43 3.26
CA GLU A 134 9.94 -12.52 3.43
C GLU A 134 9.16 -12.36 4.74
N SER A 135 9.84 -12.05 5.84
CA SER A 135 9.23 -11.86 7.17
C SER A 135 8.32 -10.62 7.29
N SER A 136 8.44 -9.65 6.39
CA SER A 136 7.53 -8.51 6.34
C SER A 136 6.12 -8.93 5.88
N GLY A 137 5.97 -10.15 5.34
CA GLY A 137 4.69 -10.69 4.87
C GLY A 137 4.29 -10.18 3.49
N TRP A 138 5.13 -9.37 2.86
CA TRP A 138 4.82 -8.70 1.60
C TRP A 138 5.54 -9.32 0.42
N SER A 139 6.73 -9.87 0.60
CA SER A 139 7.52 -10.43 -0.50
C SER A 139 7.58 -11.95 -0.39
N PHE A 140 6.91 -12.64 -1.31
CA PHE A 140 7.04 -14.08 -1.45
C PHE A 140 7.39 -14.42 -2.89
N LYS A 141 8.16 -15.48 -3.07
CA LYS A 141 8.35 -16.04 -4.40
C LYS A 141 6.99 -16.53 -4.90
N ALA A 142 6.50 -15.91 -5.98
CA ALA A 142 5.27 -16.32 -6.63
C ALA A 142 5.30 -17.84 -6.91
N PRO A 143 4.31 -18.60 -6.43
CA PRO A 143 4.19 -20.03 -6.73
C PRO A 143 4.23 -20.30 -8.24
N PRO A 144 4.81 -21.43 -8.68
CA PRO A 144 4.80 -21.80 -10.08
C PRO A 144 3.39 -22.15 -10.55
N CYS A 145 3.02 -21.71 -11.75
CA CYS A 145 1.78 -22.12 -12.42
C CYS A 145 2.00 -23.49 -13.07
N ASN A 146 1.87 -24.58 -12.30
CA ASN A 146 2.03 -25.93 -12.85
C ASN A 146 0.79 -26.37 -13.64
N ARG A 147 1.03 -26.89 -14.86
CA ARG A 147 0.01 -27.43 -15.79
C ARG A 147 -0.45 -28.86 -15.49
N ARG A 148 0.07 -29.52 -14.44
CA ARG A 148 -0.20 -30.95 -14.17
C ARG A 148 -0.69 -31.13 -12.75
N SER A 149 -1.99 -31.42 -12.67
CA SER A 149 -2.76 -31.90 -11.51
C SER A 149 -3.32 -30.80 -10.59
N PHE A 150 -4.64 -30.63 -10.70
CA PHE A 150 -5.57 -29.93 -9.80
C PHE A 150 -5.29 -28.42 -9.54
N VAL A 151 -5.19 -27.71 -10.66
CA VAL A 151 -5.68 -26.35 -10.99
C VAL A 151 -5.41 -25.16 -10.05
N ASN A 152 -4.15 -24.86 -9.75
CA ASN A 152 -3.80 -23.45 -9.51
C ASN A 152 -4.01 -22.66 -10.80
N ARG A 153 -5.15 -21.95 -10.92
CA ARG A 153 -5.46 -21.13 -12.10
C ARG A 153 -4.69 -19.83 -11.97
N CYS A 154 -3.88 -19.52 -12.98
CA CYS A 154 -3.13 -18.28 -13.01
C CYS A 154 -3.70 -17.32 -14.06
N THR A 155 -3.90 -16.06 -13.67
CA THR A 155 -4.22 -14.94 -14.56
C THR A 155 -3.11 -13.88 -14.42
N ASN A 156 -2.86 -13.12 -15.48
CA ASN A 156 -2.01 -11.93 -15.40
C ASN A 156 -2.94 -10.72 -15.37
N GLU A 157 -2.70 -9.82 -14.44
CA GLU A 157 -3.53 -8.64 -14.18
C GLU A 157 -2.64 -7.43 -13.88
N VAL A 158 -3.22 -6.24 -13.91
CA VAL A 158 -2.56 -5.02 -13.45
C VAL A 158 -3.30 -4.55 -12.20
N VAL A 159 -2.61 -4.57 -11.06
CA VAL A 159 -3.15 -4.19 -9.76
C VAL A 159 -2.35 -2.99 -9.28
N ALA A 160 -2.99 -1.91 -8.84
CA ALA A 160 -2.28 -0.72 -8.33
C ALA A 160 -1.17 -0.17 -9.27
N GLY A 161 -1.36 -0.32 -10.59
CA GLY A 161 -0.40 0.10 -11.61
C GLY A 161 0.80 -0.84 -11.82
N VAL A 162 0.81 -2.02 -11.19
CA VAL A 162 1.88 -3.01 -11.34
C VAL A 162 1.40 -4.28 -12.04
N GLU A 163 2.21 -4.78 -12.97
CA GLU A 163 1.98 -6.08 -13.60
C GLU A 163 2.13 -7.20 -12.56
N ALA A 164 1.07 -7.98 -12.39
CA ALA A 164 0.98 -9.02 -11.41
C ALA A 164 0.48 -10.33 -12.03
N ARG A 165 0.83 -11.42 -11.37
CA ARG A 165 0.29 -12.75 -11.63
C ARG A 165 -0.57 -13.19 -10.46
N CYS A 166 -1.86 -13.30 -10.70
CA CYS A 166 -2.84 -13.78 -9.75
C CYS A 166 -2.93 -15.30 -9.81
N ILE A 167 -2.90 -15.94 -8.64
CA ILE A 167 -2.93 -17.38 -8.50
C ILE A 167 -4.13 -17.72 -7.63
N ASN A 168 -5.10 -18.41 -8.22
CA ASN A 168 -6.20 -19.01 -7.50
C ASN A 168 -5.72 -20.33 -6.86
N MET A 169 -5.81 -20.41 -5.54
CA MET A 169 -5.37 -21.54 -4.70
C MET A 169 -6.57 -22.34 -4.15
N GLY A 170 -7.76 -22.15 -4.70
CA GLY A 170 -8.98 -22.87 -4.35
C GLY A 170 -9.33 -24.01 -5.28
N ASP A 171 -10.31 -24.81 -4.85
CA ASP A 171 -10.84 -25.96 -5.59
C ASP A 171 -11.96 -25.58 -6.58
N GLY A 172 -12.44 -24.34 -6.51
CA GLY A 172 -13.57 -23.83 -7.30
C GLY A 172 -14.85 -23.63 -6.52
N PHE A 173 -14.93 -24.13 -5.28
CA PHE A 173 -16.03 -23.92 -4.33
C PHE A 173 -15.60 -23.01 -3.19
N VAL A 174 -14.41 -23.23 -2.64
CA VAL A 174 -13.82 -22.39 -1.60
C VAL A 174 -12.36 -22.14 -1.94
N GLY A 175 -11.87 -20.94 -1.67
CA GLY A 175 -10.47 -20.66 -1.90
C GLY A 175 -10.05 -19.24 -1.67
N SER A 176 -8.84 -18.98 -2.14
CA SER A 176 -8.25 -17.65 -2.15
C SER A 176 -7.51 -17.41 -3.46
N THR A 177 -7.37 -16.14 -3.81
CA THR A 177 -6.50 -15.69 -4.90
C THR A 177 -5.46 -14.74 -4.32
N ALA A 178 -4.21 -14.87 -4.74
CA ALA A 178 -3.15 -13.92 -4.40
C ALA A 178 -2.44 -13.45 -5.67
N CYS A 179 -2.28 -12.14 -5.82
CA CYS A 179 -1.62 -11.51 -6.95
C CYS A 179 -0.20 -11.10 -6.58
N TYR A 180 0.79 -11.61 -7.32
CA TYR A 180 2.21 -11.36 -7.07
C TYR A 180 2.79 -10.50 -8.18
N SER A 181 3.47 -9.40 -7.84
CA SER A 181 4.21 -8.60 -8.82
C SER A 181 5.26 -9.45 -9.53
N ILE A 182 5.23 -9.42 -10.86
CA ILE A 182 6.16 -10.13 -11.74
C ILE A 182 7.20 -9.19 -12.37
N GLN A 183 7.16 -7.91 -12.01
CA GLN A 183 8.09 -6.91 -12.52
C GLN A 183 9.54 -7.19 -12.08
N LYS A 184 10.49 -6.69 -12.85
CA LYS A 184 11.94 -6.84 -12.60
C LYS A 184 12.52 -5.62 -11.87
N ASP A 185 11.78 -5.10 -10.90
CA ASP A 185 12.13 -3.91 -10.11
C ASP A 185 11.99 -4.17 -8.60
N LEU A 186 11.93 -3.10 -7.78
CA LEU A 186 11.79 -3.21 -6.33
C LEU A 186 10.44 -3.77 -5.86
N SER A 187 9.42 -3.81 -6.73
CA SER A 187 8.14 -4.46 -6.43
C SER A 187 8.17 -5.98 -6.63
N ARG A 188 9.23 -6.54 -7.21
CA ARG A 188 9.30 -7.97 -7.53
C ARG A 188 8.93 -8.86 -6.33
N GLY A 189 7.99 -9.76 -6.55
CA GLY A 189 7.52 -10.72 -5.53
C GLY A 189 6.62 -10.12 -4.47
N LEU A 190 6.27 -8.83 -4.55
CA LEU A 190 5.27 -8.19 -3.69
C LEU A 190 3.90 -8.84 -3.94
N ILE A 191 3.19 -9.27 -2.90
CA ILE A 191 1.77 -9.60 -3.00
C ILE A 191 1.00 -8.28 -3.05
N VAL A 192 0.34 -8.02 -4.18
CA VAL A 192 -0.28 -6.72 -4.48
C VAL A 192 -1.78 -6.68 -4.18
N SER A 193 -2.42 -7.85 -4.14
CA SER A 193 -3.83 -8.05 -3.81
C SER A 193 -4.06 -9.49 -3.34
N GLY A 194 -5.09 -9.67 -2.50
CA GLY A 194 -5.57 -10.96 -2.05
C GLY A 194 -7.09 -10.98 -1.91
N SER A 195 -7.70 -12.10 -2.29
CA SER A 195 -9.15 -12.33 -2.20
C SER A 195 -9.44 -13.68 -1.55
N ASN A 196 -10.56 -13.80 -0.83
CA ASN A 196 -11.15 -15.09 -0.46
C ASN A 196 -12.51 -15.25 -1.15
N TYR A 197 -12.98 -16.48 -1.35
CA TYR A 197 -14.32 -16.74 -1.90
C TYR A 197 -14.93 -18.05 -1.38
N THR A 198 -16.25 -18.12 -1.38
CA THR A 198 -17.06 -19.30 -1.03
C THR A 198 -18.21 -19.51 -2.02
N ASP A 199 -18.75 -20.73 -2.09
CA ASP A 199 -19.79 -21.17 -3.05
C ASP A 199 -21.20 -20.59 -2.81
N ASP A 200 -21.32 -19.50 -2.04
CA ASP A 200 -22.58 -18.76 -1.92
C ASP A 200 -22.86 -17.88 -3.15
N GLY A 201 -22.11 -18.07 -4.24
CA GLY A 201 -22.19 -17.28 -5.46
C GLY A 201 -21.38 -15.99 -5.43
N SER A 202 -20.57 -15.79 -4.39
CA SER A 202 -19.61 -14.69 -4.34
C SER A 202 -18.38 -15.02 -5.19
N GLY A 203 -18.17 -14.26 -6.26
CA GLY A 203 -16.88 -14.26 -6.96
C GLY A 203 -15.77 -13.80 -6.00
N PRO A 204 -14.48 -13.89 -6.39
CA PRO A 204 -13.41 -13.33 -5.57
C PRO A 204 -13.71 -11.86 -5.26
N ASP A 205 -14.05 -11.59 -3.99
CA ASP A 205 -14.08 -10.24 -3.45
C ASP A 205 -12.62 -9.85 -3.23
N GLU A 206 -12.20 -8.68 -3.69
CA GLU A 206 -10.86 -8.14 -3.44
C GLU A 206 -10.66 -7.87 -1.92
N ALA A 207 -10.54 -8.94 -1.14
CA ALA A 207 -10.58 -8.93 0.33
C ALA A 207 -9.57 -7.97 0.94
N TRP A 208 -8.46 -7.72 0.21
CA TRP A 208 -7.64 -6.53 0.34
C TRP A 208 -6.81 -6.31 -0.93
N SER A 209 -6.48 -5.06 -1.23
CA SER A 209 -5.54 -4.68 -2.29
C SER A 209 -4.76 -3.42 -1.92
N PHE A 210 -3.55 -3.28 -2.44
CA PHE A 210 -2.93 -1.95 -2.47
C PHE A 210 -3.73 -1.02 -3.37
N ASN A 211 -3.88 0.23 -2.93
CA ASN A 211 -4.41 1.30 -3.77
C ASN A 211 -3.31 1.91 -4.64
N GLN A 212 -2.06 1.79 -4.20
CA GLN A 212 -0.92 2.39 -4.88
C GLN A 212 0.35 1.54 -4.67
N VAL A 213 1.09 1.31 -5.76
CA VAL A 213 2.43 0.69 -5.74
C VAL A 213 3.32 1.45 -6.71
N MET A 214 4.35 2.12 -6.18
CA MET A 214 5.28 2.99 -6.92
C MET A 214 6.72 2.45 -6.77
N PRO A 215 7.22 1.63 -7.71
CA PRO A 215 8.51 0.96 -7.59
C PRO A 215 9.75 1.86 -7.79
N ASN A 216 9.55 3.12 -8.19
CA ASN A 216 10.60 4.11 -8.41
C ASN A 216 10.27 5.46 -7.74
N ALA A 217 9.77 5.40 -6.51
CA ALA A 217 9.45 6.56 -5.69
C ALA A 217 10.70 7.22 -5.10
N LEU A 218 10.66 8.54 -4.89
CA LEU A 218 11.61 9.27 -4.06
C LEU A 218 11.15 9.22 -2.60
N ILE A 219 11.97 8.65 -1.74
CA ILE A 219 11.68 8.43 -0.32
C ILE A 219 12.60 9.31 0.53
N ASP A 220 12.02 10.06 1.47
CA ASP A 220 12.79 10.80 2.46
C ASP A 220 13.50 9.83 3.43
N PRO A 221 14.82 9.93 3.65
CA PRO A 221 15.54 8.98 4.51
C PRO A 221 15.07 8.99 5.97
N VAL A 222 14.37 10.03 6.42
CA VAL A 222 13.80 10.10 7.78
C VAL A 222 12.92 8.88 8.11
N VAL A 223 12.19 8.33 7.13
CA VAL A 223 11.25 7.21 7.36
C VAL A 223 11.97 5.94 7.84
N PHE A 224 13.26 5.80 7.54
CA PHE A 224 14.08 4.66 7.97
C PHE A 224 14.78 4.88 9.31
N ARG A 225 14.50 6.00 10.00
CA ARG A 225 15.13 6.37 11.28
C ARG A 225 14.12 6.67 12.39
N VAL A 226 12.82 6.70 12.09
CA VAL A 226 11.78 6.99 13.09
C VAL A 226 11.73 5.86 14.13
N PRO A 227 12.01 6.14 15.42
CA PRO A 227 11.77 5.17 16.49
C PRO A 227 10.27 5.09 16.82
N LEU A 228 9.79 3.89 17.18
CA LEU A 228 8.38 3.61 17.51
C LEU A 228 7.77 4.61 18.53
N ALA A 229 8.58 5.06 19.49
CA ALA A 229 8.18 5.92 20.59
C ALA A 229 7.98 7.40 20.19
N ALA A 230 8.31 7.80 18.96
CA ALA A 230 8.25 9.19 18.52
C ALA A 230 6.92 9.59 17.83
N LEU A 231 6.01 8.63 17.56
CA LEU A 231 4.73 8.96 16.92
C LEU A 231 3.65 9.18 17.98
N PRO A 232 2.97 10.35 18.00
CA PRO A 232 1.84 10.57 18.89
C PRO A 232 0.73 9.56 18.58
N GLN A 233 0.00 9.09 19.60
CA GLN A 233 -1.25 8.38 19.35
C GLN A 233 -2.34 9.40 18.98
N VAL A 234 -3.30 9.01 18.14
CA VAL A 234 -4.40 9.87 17.70
C VAL A 234 -5.73 9.19 17.98
#